data_AF-A0A2D5RW35-F1
#
_entry.id   AF-A0A2D5RW35-F1
#
_cell.length_a   1.000
_cell.length_b   1.000
_cell.length_c   1.000
_cell.angle_alpha   90.00
_cell.angle_beta   90.00
_cell.angle_gamma   90.00
#
_symmetry.space_group_name_H-M   'P 1'
#
loop_
_entity.id
_entity.type
_entity.pdbx_description
1 polymer ?
#
loop_
_entity_poly.entity_id
_entity_poly.type
_entity_poly.pdbx_seq_one_letter_code
_entity_poly.pdbx_strand_id
1 'polypeptide(L)' 'MSAAREIAANAVDNIEELLTDMFDGDYADNEVSLGVLLSGKEEIQVQLKVTRSPAEFIDTDYSNWDESVKRIDVKAGG' A
#
# COMPACT_ATOMS: atom_id res chain seq x y z
N MET A 1 20.50 8.63 3.62
CA MET A 1 19.23 7.94 3.34
C MET A 1 19.59 6.59 2.73
N SER A 2 19.03 5.46 3.19
CA SER A 2 19.31 4.15 2.58
C SER A 2 18.43 3.93 1.36
N ALA A 3 18.97 3.28 0.32
CA ALA A 3 18.25 2.97 -0.92
C ALA A 3 16.90 2.24 -0.68
N ALA A 4 16.80 1.45 0.39
CA ALA A 4 15.56 0.78 0.78
C ALA A 4 14.42 1.76 1.11
N ARG A 5 14.71 2.93 1.69
CA ARG A 5 13.70 3.95 1.98
C ARG A 5 13.22 4.66 0.71
N GLU A 6 14.10 4.85 -0.27
CA GLU A 6 13.73 5.43 -1.57
C GLU A 6 12.84 4.48 -2.38
N ILE A 7 13.14 3.18 -2.36
CA ILE A 7 12.31 2.17 -3.02
C ILE A 7 10.92 2.08 -2.36
N ALA A 8 10.87 2.12 -1.03
CA ALA A 8 9.60 2.17 -0.29
C ALA A 8 8.80 3.45 -0.59
N ALA A 9 9.48 4.60 -0.75
CA ALA A 9 8.84 5.86 -1.11
C ALA A 9 8.19 5.82 -2.51
N ASN A 10 8.81 5.09 -3.46
CA ASN A 10 8.26 4.89 -4.80
C ASN A 10 7.23 3.75 -4.88
N ALA A 11 6.95 3.06 -3.77
CA ALA A 11 6.00 1.95 -3.76
C ALA A 11 4.59 2.43 -4.12
N VAL A 12 4.18 3.60 -3.63
CA VAL A 12 2.84 4.21 -3.88
C VAL A 12 2.52 4.34 -5.36
N ASP A 13 3.51 4.68 -6.19
CA ASP A 13 3.33 4.85 -7.63
C ASP A 13 3.16 3.51 -8.38
N ASN A 14 3.40 2.37 -7.72
CA ASN A 14 3.25 1.03 -8.31
C ASN A 14 1.99 0.29 -7.81
N ILE A 15 1.12 0.95 -7.01
CA ILE A 15 -0.09 0.34 -6.39
C ILE A 15 -1.34 0.45 -7.29
N GLU A 16 -1.24 1.11 -8.45
CA GLU A 16 -2.41 1.41 -9.31
C GLU A 16 -3.21 0.16 -9.73
N GLU A 17 -2.55 -0.96 -10.03
CA GLU A 17 -3.24 -2.22 -10.38
C GLU A 17 -4.03 -2.79 -9.18
N LEU A 18 -3.49 -2.66 -7.96
CA LEU A 18 -4.16 -3.15 -6.74
C LEU A 18 -5.40 -2.32 -6.38
N LEU A 19 -5.33 -1.01 -6.64
CA LEU A 19 -6.48 -0.11 -6.50
C LEU A 19 -7.55 -0.43 -7.54
N THR A 20 -7.14 -0.72 -8.79
CA THR A 20 -8.05 -1.09 -9.87
C THR A 20 -8.83 -2.35 -9.51
N ASP A 21 -8.13 -3.41 -9.08
CA ASP A 21 -8.76 -4.66 -8.64
C ASP A 21 -9.69 -4.46 -7.43
N MET A 22 -9.30 -3.60 -6.48
CA MET A 22 -10.12 -3.29 -5.30
C MET A 22 -11.42 -2.54 -5.67
N PHE A 23 -11.36 -1.61 -6.63
CA PHE A 23 -12.53 -0.87 -7.09
C PHE A 23 -13.44 -1.74 -7.97
N ASP A 24 -12.87 -2.54 -8.86
CA ASP A 24 -13.63 -3.41 -9.76
C ASP A 24 -14.33 -4.55 -9.00
N GLY A 25 -13.72 -5.04 -7.92
CA GLY A 25 -14.28 -6.09 -7.07
C GLY A 25 -15.17 -5.61 -5.91
N ASP A 26 -15.26 -4.30 -5.68
CA ASP A 26 -15.84 -3.66 -4.48
C ASP A 26 -15.38 -4.29 -3.15
N TYR A 27 -14.08 -4.61 -3.06
CA TYR A 27 -13.51 -5.19 -1.84
C TYR A 27 -13.13 -4.10 -0.83
N ALA A 28 -13.38 -4.34 0.46
CA ALA A 28 -13.01 -3.39 1.50
C ALA A 28 -11.48 -3.22 1.60
N ASP A 29 -10.75 -4.32 1.39
CA ASP A 29 -9.30 -4.41 1.49
C ASP A 29 -8.75 -5.23 0.32
N ASN A 30 -7.51 -4.93 -0.06
CA ASN A 30 -6.72 -5.76 -0.96
C ASN A 30 -5.31 -5.94 -0.37
N GLU A 31 -4.83 -7.18 -0.36
CA GLU A 31 -3.54 -7.54 0.24
C GLU A 31 -2.71 -8.33 -0.78
N VAL A 32 -1.46 -7.90 -0.97
CA VAL A 32 -0.52 -8.58 -1.86
C VAL A 32 0.76 -8.91 -1.14
N SER A 33 1.17 -10.17 -1.25
CA SER A 33 2.46 -10.61 -0.73
C SER A 33 3.58 -10.09 -1.62
N LEU A 34 4.54 -9.38 -1.01
CA LEU A 34 5.75 -8.89 -1.66
C LEU A 34 6.92 -9.89 -1.56
N GLY A 35 6.72 -10.99 -0.82
CA GLY A 35 7.70 -12.05 -0.61
C GLY A 35 7.80 -12.49 0.85
N VAL A 36 8.68 -13.47 1.10
CA VAL A 36 8.97 -14.00 2.43
C VAL A 36 10.47 -13.90 2.66
N LEU A 37 10.86 -13.33 3.81
CA LEU A 37 12.22 -13.25 4.28
C LEU A 37 12.48 -14.37 5.29
N LEU A 38 13.68 -14.97 5.24
CA LEU A 38 14.09 -16.00 6.19
C LEU A 38 15.16 -15.43 7.13
N SER A 39 14.89 -15.48 8.43
CA SER A 39 15.82 -15.11 9.49
C SER A 39 16.07 -16.31 10.39
N GLY A 40 17.08 -17.11 10.06
CA GLY A 40 17.35 -18.37 10.76
C GLY A 40 16.22 -19.39 10.53
N LYS A 41 15.36 -19.59 11.54
CA LYS A 41 14.17 -20.45 11.45
C LYS A 41 12.86 -19.67 11.35
N GLU A 42 12.92 -18.35 11.40
CA GLU A 42 11.76 -17.49 11.32
C GLU A 42 11.47 -17.13 9.87
N GLU A 43 10.21 -17.30 9.48
CA GLU A 43 9.68 -16.87 8.18
C GLU A 43 8.88 -15.59 8.40
N ILE A 44 9.26 -14.53 7.69
CA ILE A 44 8.64 -13.21 7.82
C ILE A 44 8.05 -12.85 6.47
N GLN A 45 6.73 -12.88 6.37
CA GLN A 45 6.04 -12.43 5.16
C GLN A 45 5.98 -10.91 5.12
N VAL A 46 6.40 -10.34 4.00
CA VAL A 46 6.23 -8.91 3.70
C VAL A 46 5.02 -8.78 2.80
N GLN A 47 4.10 -7.90 3.16
CA GLN A 47 2.87 -7.67 2.42
C GLN A 47 2.58 -6.18 2.30
N LEU A 48 1.94 -5.82 1.19
CA LEU A 48 1.33 -4.52 0.98
C LEU A 48 -0.17 -4.67 1.20
N LYS A 49 -0.73 -3.81 2.05
CA LYS A 49 -2.18 -3.74 2.30
C LYS A 49 -2.71 -2.39 1.84
N VAL A 50 -3.75 -2.41 1.02
CA VAL A 50 -4.60 -1.26 0.71
C VAL A 50 -5.91 -1.48 1.44
N THR A 51 -6.29 -0.54 2.29
CA THR A 51 -7.51 -0.66 3.10
C THR A 51 -8.37 0.60 3.03
N ARG A 52 -9.68 0.42 2.97
CA ARG A 52 -10.67 1.49 3.14
C ARG A 52 -11.17 1.59 4.60
N SER A 53 -10.70 0.72 5.49
CA SER A 53 -11.13 0.66 6.90
C SER A 53 -10.29 1.58 7.77
N PRO A 54 -10.82 2.72 8.26
CA PRO A 54 -10.04 3.67 9.06
C PRO A 54 -9.52 3.07 10.38
N ALA A 55 -10.17 2.01 10.88
CA ALA A 55 -9.75 1.31 12.09
C ALA A 55 -8.46 0.50 11.90
N GLU A 56 -8.08 0.22 10.65
CA GLU A 56 -6.86 -0.54 10.30
C GLU A 56 -5.74 0.36 9.77
N PHE A 57 -5.94 1.69 9.79
CA PHE A 57 -4.89 2.63 9.41
C PHE A 57 -3.78 2.59 10.45
N ILE A 58 -2.54 2.40 9.98
CA ILE A 58 -1.36 2.41 10.84
C ILE A 58 -0.96 3.85 11.18
N ASP A 59 -0.45 4.06 12.40
CA ASP A 59 0.17 5.34 12.77
C ASP A 59 1.41 5.59 11.91
N THR A 60 1.56 6.81 11.42
CA THR A 60 2.65 7.20 10.54
C THR A 60 3.38 8.41 11.11
N ASP A 61 4.69 8.49 10.86
CA ASP A 61 5.52 9.64 11.27
C ASP A 61 5.38 10.83 10.30
N TYR A 62 4.30 10.91 9.51
CA TYR A 62 4.11 12.00 8.56
C TYR A 62 3.95 13.32 9.31
N SER A 63 4.92 14.22 9.13
CA SER A 63 4.89 15.56 9.73
C SER A 63 3.78 16.45 9.15
N ASN A 64 3.25 16.11 7.97
CA ASN A 64 2.13 16.78 7.33
C ASN A 64 1.22 15.74 6.65
N TRP A 65 0.09 15.43 7.29
CA TRP A 65 -0.91 14.49 6.76
C TRP A 65 -1.45 14.93 5.40
N ASP A 66 -1.72 16.22 5.22
CA ASP A 66 -2.37 16.71 4.00
C ASP A 66 -1.49 16.56 2.75
N GLU A 67 -0.17 16.64 2.91
CA GLU A 67 0.80 16.39 1.83
C GLU A 67 0.91 14.91 1.46
N SER A 68 0.53 13.99 2.35
CA SER A 68 0.54 12.55 2.09
C SER A 68 -0.67 12.08 1.27
N VAL A 69 -1.68 12.93 1.09
CA VAL A 69 -2.92 12.60 0.38
C VAL A 69 -2.81 12.94 -1.11
N LYS A 70 -2.68 11.92 -1.96
CA LYS A 70 -2.82 12.05 -3.42
C LYS A 70 -4.27 11.75 -3.82
N ARG A 71 -4.94 12.70 -4.47
CA ARG A 71 -6.27 12.45 -5.06
C ARG A 71 -6.12 11.58 -6.30
N ILE A 72 -6.89 10.51 -6.37
CA ILE A 72 -7.00 9.65 -7.55
C ILE A 72 -8.31 9.97 -8.27
N ASP A 73 -8.22 10.29 -9.56
CA ASP A 73 -9.39 10.46 -10.41
C ASP A 73 -9.89 9.09 -10.84
N VAL A 74 -11.07 8.68 -10.37
CA VAL A 74 -11.72 7.48 -10.90
C VAL A 74 -12.19 7.82 -12.31
N LYS A 75 -11.56 7.26 -13.35
CA LYS A 75 -12.12 7.34 -14.70
C LYS A 75 -13.47 6.62 -14.66
N ALA A 76 -14.56 7.38 -14.81
CA ALA A 76 -15.87 6.80 -15.04
C ALA A 76 -15.75 5.88 -16.27
N GLY A 77 -15.90 4.57 -16.05
CA GLY A 77 -15.95 3.58 -17.13
C GLY A 77 -17.04 3.98 -18.12
N GLY A 78 -16.67 4.03 -19.41
CA GLY A 78 -17.60 4.16 -20.53
C GLY A 78 -18.17 2.81 -20.94
#